data_AF-A0A6I7P8W7-F1
#
_entry.id   AF-A0A6I7P8W7-F1
#
_cell.length_a   1.000
_cell.length_b   1.000
_cell.length_c   1.000
_cell.angle_alpha   90.00
_cell.angle_beta   90.00
_cell.angle_gamma   90.00
#
_symmetry.space_group_name_H-M   'P 1'
#
loop_
_entity.id
_entity.type
_entity.pdbx_description
1 polymer ?
#
loop_
_entity_poly.entity_id
_entity_poly.type
_entity_poly.pdbx_seq_one_letter_code
_entity_poly.pdbx_strand_id
1 'polypeptide(L)'
;MTDALMNVAALGGLAPAKPGQRPDADRLREVAQDFEAMFLHQMLSAMRQGASEDNPLGGPDSPFGSLLQSEQTKIIAKAGGIGVADAILAELLKTQEAP
;
A
#
# COMPACT_ATOMS: atom_id res chain seq x y z
N MET A 1 5.58 11.29 21.27
CA MET A 1 5.73 11.08 19.83
C MET A 1 5.16 9.70 19.46
N THR A 2 3.87 9.47 19.67
CA THR A 2 3.25 8.13 19.50
C THR A 2 1.92 8.15 18.74
N ASP A 3 1.41 9.32 18.34
CA ASP A 3 0.09 9.41 17.66
C ASP A 3 0.15 9.36 16.12
N ALA A 4 1.30 9.04 15.53
CA ALA A 4 1.46 9.08 14.07
C ALA A 4 1.30 7.72 13.37
N LEU A 5 0.92 6.64 14.07
CA LEU A 5 1.06 5.30 13.51
C LEU A 5 -0.15 4.67 12.82
N MET A 6 -1.37 5.20 12.87
CA MET A 6 -2.47 4.62 12.07
C MET A 6 -3.72 5.49 12.10
N ASN A 7 -3.68 6.62 11.40
CA ASN A 7 -4.94 7.27 11.02
C ASN A 7 -5.37 6.69 9.67
N VAL A 8 -6.24 5.68 9.68
CA VAL A 8 -6.82 5.12 8.45
C VAL A 8 -7.62 6.18 7.68
N ALA A 9 -8.06 7.26 8.34
CA ALA A 9 -8.67 8.41 7.68
C ALA A 9 -7.68 9.26 6.84
N ALA A 10 -6.36 9.11 7.04
CA ALA A 10 -5.34 9.79 6.23
C ALA A 10 -5.13 9.12 4.86
N LEU A 11 -5.59 7.88 4.67
CA LEU A 11 -5.81 7.28 3.36
C LEU A 11 -7.11 7.90 2.82
N GLY A 12 -6.99 8.98 2.06
CA GLY A 12 -8.04 9.95 1.67
C GLY A 12 -9.25 9.40 0.92
N GLY A 13 -9.97 8.45 1.49
CA GLY A 13 -11.13 7.81 0.90
C GLY A 13 -12.20 7.42 1.91
N LEU A 14 -11.90 7.27 3.19
CA LEU A 14 -12.90 6.88 4.19
C LEU A 14 -13.53 8.13 4.80
N ALA A 15 -14.42 8.78 4.06
CA ALA A 15 -15.42 9.63 4.69
C ALA A 15 -16.19 8.77 5.70
N PRO A 16 -16.50 9.27 6.92
CA PRO A 16 -17.26 8.50 7.88
C PRO A 16 -18.56 8.06 7.22
N ALA A 17 -18.78 6.74 7.16
CA ALA A 17 -20.00 6.18 6.62
C ALA A 17 -21.17 6.84 7.35
N LYS A 18 -22.10 7.44 6.57
CA LYS A 18 -23.33 7.98 7.15
C LYS A 18 -24.03 6.85 7.91
N PRO A 19 -24.59 7.11 9.11
CA PRO A 19 -25.32 6.07 9.85
C PRO A 19 -26.37 5.42 8.95
N GLY A 20 -26.24 4.10 8.70
CA GLY A 20 -27.14 3.33 7.84
C GLY A 20 -26.66 3.08 6.39
N GLN A 21 -25.49 3.58 5.96
CA GLN A 21 -24.88 3.18 4.70
C GLN A 21 -23.75 2.17 4.94
N ARG A 22 -23.93 0.94 4.43
CA ARG A 22 -22.83 -0.02 4.29
C ARG A 22 -21.77 0.61 3.39
N PRO A 23 -20.47 0.56 3.75
CA PRO A 23 -19.41 1.03 2.88
C PRO A 23 -19.48 0.32 1.54
N ASP A 24 -19.17 1.06 0.49
CA ASP A 24 -19.03 0.49 -0.83
C ASP A 24 -17.83 -0.49 -0.83
N ALA A 25 -18.11 -1.76 -1.08
CA ALA A 25 -17.09 -2.82 -1.10
C ALA A 25 -16.00 -2.53 -2.15
N ASP A 26 -16.36 -1.84 -3.24
CA ASP A 26 -15.39 -1.46 -4.27
C ASP A 26 -14.45 -0.36 -3.77
N ARG A 27 -14.96 0.58 -2.97
CA ARG A 27 -14.15 1.63 -2.33
C ARG A 27 -13.22 1.07 -1.26
N LEU A 28 -13.68 0.09 -0.47
CA LEU A 28 -12.81 -0.59 0.49
C LEU A 28 -11.69 -1.38 -0.20
N ARG A 29 -11.99 -1.99 -1.35
CA ARG A 29 -11.00 -2.69 -2.17
C ARG A 29 -9.95 -1.74 -2.73
N GLU A 30 -10.35 -0.58 -3.24
CA GLU A 30 -9.44 0.46 -3.74
C GLU A 30 -8.49 0.93 -2.63
N VAL A 31 -9.01 1.25 -1.44
CA VAL A 31 -8.19 1.66 -0.28
C VAL A 31 -7.20 0.57 0.13
N ALA A 32 -7.61 -0.70 0.09
CA ALA A 32 -6.72 -1.81 0.42
C ALA A 32 -5.61 -2.01 -0.63
N GLN A 33 -5.92 -1.80 -1.91
CA GLN A 33 -4.93 -1.82 -3.00
C GLN A 33 -3.92 -0.67 -2.89
N ASP A 34 -4.38 0.54 -2.58
CA ASP A 34 -3.52 1.70 -2.34
C ASP A 34 -2.55 1.46 -1.18
N PHE A 35 -3.05 0.85 -0.10
CA PHE A 35 -2.20 0.47 1.02
C PHE A 35 -1.11 -0.54 0.60
N GLU A 36 -1.49 -1.60 -0.14
CA GLU A 36 -0.53 -2.58 -0.62
C GLU A 36 0.53 -1.93 -1.53
N ALA A 37 0.14 -0.99 -2.38
CA ALA A 37 1.07 -0.26 -3.24
C ALA A 37 2.09 0.56 -2.42
N MET A 38 1.63 1.26 -1.37
CA MET A 38 2.51 2.00 -0.45
C MET A 38 3.46 1.06 0.31
N PHE A 39 2.94 -0.08 0.78
CA PHE A 39 3.72 -1.10 1.46
C PHE A 39 4.84 -1.65 0.56
N LEU A 40 4.49 -2.03 -0.67
CA LEU A 40 5.46 -2.50 -1.66
C LEU A 40 6.51 -1.44 -1.98
N HIS A 41 6.10 -0.18 -2.12
CA HIS A 41 7.04 0.92 -2.32
C HIS A 41 8.05 1.00 -1.17
N GLN A 42 7.58 0.92 0.08
CA GLN A 42 8.45 0.98 1.25
C GLN A 42 9.40 -0.24 1.36
N MET A 43 8.90 -1.45 1.07
CA MET A 43 9.73 -2.66 1.05
C MET A 43 10.82 -2.59 -0.02
N LEU A 44 10.45 -2.21 -1.24
CA LEU A 44 11.40 -2.06 -2.35
C LEU A 44 12.42 -0.95 -2.10
N SER A 45 11.99 0.15 -1.47
CA SER A 45 12.92 1.22 -1.05
C SER A 45 13.91 0.73 0.01
N ALA A 46 13.45 -0.06 1.00
CA ALA A 46 14.34 -0.65 2.01
C ALA A 46 15.33 -1.66 1.40
N MET A 47 14.90 -2.48 0.44
CA MET A 47 15.78 -3.39 -0.30
C MET A 47 16.88 -2.66 -1.07
N ARG A 48 16.58 -1.49 -1.67
CA ARG A 48 17.59 -0.67 -2.36
C ARG A 48 18.56 0.01 -1.39
N GLN A 49 18.11 0.41 -0.21
CA GLN A 49 19.00 0.97 0.81
C GLN A 49 20.05 -0.05 1.30
N GLY A 50 19.73 -1.35 1.23
CA GLY A 50 20.68 -2.43 1.53
C GLY A 50 21.57 -2.84 0.36
N ALA A 51 21.34 -2.31 -0.85
CA ALA A 51 22.18 -2.59 -2.01
C ALA A 51 23.44 -1.71 -1.98
N SER A 52 24.58 -2.26 -2.39
CA SER A 52 25.83 -1.50 -2.52
C SER A 52 25.64 -0.29 -3.44
N GLU A 53 26.24 0.85 -3.08
CA GLU A 53 26.14 2.10 -3.86
C GLU A 53 26.60 1.93 -5.31
N ASP A 54 27.53 1.01 -5.56
CA ASP A 54 28.05 0.68 -6.89
C ASP A 54 27.09 -0.11 -7.79
N ASN A 55 25.89 -0.49 -7.32
CA ASN A 55 24.94 -1.24 -8.15
C ASN A 55 24.23 -0.29 -9.15
N PRO A 56 24.58 -0.31 -10.45
CA PRO A 56 24.06 0.65 -11.43
C PRO A 56 22.56 0.45 -11.69
N LEU A 57 22.04 -0.74 -11.36
CA LEU A 57 20.65 -1.12 -11.54
C LEU A 57 19.83 -1.01 -10.25
N GLY A 58 20.38 -0.60 -9.11
CA GLY A 58 19.60 -0.66 -7.87
C GLY A 58 20.16 0.01 -6.63
N GLY A 59 21.34 0.63 -6.73
CA GLY A 59 21.87 1.48 -5.69
C GLY A 59 21.02 2.75 -5.53
N PRO A 60 21.12 3.43 -4.37
CA PRO A 60 20.38 4.66 -4.08
C PRO A 60 20.62 5.78 -5.11
N ASP A 61 21.82 5.84 -5.70
CA ASP A 61 22.20 6.88 -6.68
C ASP A 61 22.03 6.45 -8.15
N SER A 62 21.36 5.32 -8.41
CA SER A 62 21.12 4.89 -9.79
C SER A 62 20.22 5.89 -10.53
N PRO A 63 20.65 6.42 -11.70
CA PRO A 63 19.84 7.36 -12.48
C PRO A 63 18.53 6.75 -12.99
N PHE A 64 18.41 5.42 -12.99
CA PHE A 64 17.22 4.68 -13.40
C PHE A 64 16.50 3.99 -12.22
N GLY A 65 16.95 4.20 -10.98
CA GLY A 65 16.44 3.48 -9.81
C GLY A 65 14.94 3.70 -9.56
N SER A 66 14.43 4.92 -9.76
CA SER A 66 13.01 5.25 -9.61
C SER A 66 12.14 4.61 -10.70
N LEU A 67 12.64 4.57 -11.94
CA LEU A 67 11.96 3.91 -13.07
C LEU A 67 11.91 2.39 -12.85
N LEU A 68 13.03 1.78 -12.45
CA LEU A 68 13.07 0.36 -12.15
C LEU A 68 12.12 0.01 -11.00
N GLN A 69 12.12 0.78 -9.91
CA GLN A 69 11.20 0.57 -8.80
C GLN A 69 9.75 0.63 -9.27
N SER A 70 9.41 1.64 -10.07
CA SER A 70 8.05 1.83 -10.57
C SER A 70 7.60 0.64 -11.42
N GLU A 71 8.46 0.13 -12.30
CA GLU A 71 8.15 -1.05 -13.11
C GLU A 71 8.08 -2.33 -12.27
N GLN A 72 8.95 -2.51 -11.28
CA GLN A 72 8.87 -3.63 -10.34
C GLN A 72 7.56 -3.62 -9.56
N THR A 73 7.15 -2.46 -9.03
CA THR A 73 5.86 -2.31 -8.34
C THR A 73 4.69 -2.66 -9.28
N LYS A 74 4.71 -2.20 -10.52
CA LYS A 74 3.67 -2.54 -11.51
C LYS A 74 3.63 -4.02 -11.85
N ILE A 75 4.79 -4.67 -12.00
CA ILE A 75 4.86 -6.12 -12.25
C ILE A 75 4.26 -6.90 -11.08
N ILE A 76 4.61 -6.53 -9.85
CA ILE A 76 4.06 -7.17 -8.64
C ILE A 76 2.55 -6.97 -8.56
N ALA A 77 2.07 -5.74 -8.76
CA ALA A 77 0.63 -5.46 -8.78
C ALA A 77 -0.10 -6.26 -9.88
N LYS A 78 0.45 -6.31 -11.10
CA LYS A 78 -0.12 -7.07 -12.23
C LYS A 78 -0.10 -8.58 -12.00
N ALA A 79 0.85 -9.10 -11.23
CA ALA A 79 0.91 -10.49 -10.83
C ALA A 79 -0.13 -10.87 -9.76
N GLY A 80 -0.94 -9.90 -9.30
CA GLY A 80 -1.96 -10.10 -8.26
C GLY A 80 -1.54 -9.56 -6.89
N GLY A 81 -0.49 -8.73 -6.82
CA GLY A 81 0.01 -8.18 -5.57
C GLY A 81 0.71 -9.24 -4.72
N ILE A 82 0.76 -9.02 -3.41
CA ILE A 82 1.31 -9.96 -2.43
C ILE A 82 0.25 -10.47 -1.45
N GLY A 83 -1.02 -10.07 -1.63
CA GLY A 83 -2.16 -10.48 -0.82
C GLY A 83 -2.40 -9.63 0.43
N VAL A 84 -1.69 -8.51 0.59
CA VAL A 84 -1.89 -7.60 1.73
C VAL A 84 -3.21 -6.84 1.56
N ALA A 85 -3.57 -6.46 0.34
CA ALA A 85 -4.83 -5.80 0.05
C ALA A 85 -6.03 -6.69 0.45
N ASP A 86 -5.98 -7.99 0.15
CA ASP A 86 -7.06 -8.92 0.50
C ASP A 86 -7.21 -9.09 2.02
N ALA A 87 -6.08 -9.18 2.74
CA ALA A 87 -6.09 -9.29 4.20
C ALA A 87 -6.68 -8.03 4.86
N ILE A 88 -6.34 -6.84 4.34
CA ILE A 88 -6.87 -5.57 4.84
C ILE A 88 -8.35 -5.44 4.49
N LEU A 89 -8.75 -5.77 3.27
CA LEU A 89 -10.15 -5.75 2.88
C LEU A 89 -11.01 -6.64 3.79
N ALA A 90 -10.53 -7.85 4.09
CA ALA A 90 -11.22 -8.76 5.01
C ALA A 90 -11.39 -8.16 6.40
N GLU A 91 -10.38 -7.46 6.92
CA GLU A 91 -10.45 -6.83 8.25
C GLU A 91 -11.31 -5.56 8.27
N LEU A 92 -11.26 -4.76 7.21
CA LEU A 92 -12.14 -3.61 7.01
C LEU A 92 -13.60 -4.06 6.95
N LEU A 93 -13.91 -5.14 6.25
CA LEU A 93 -15.27 -5.67 6.19
C LEU A 93 -15.76 -6.15 7.56
N LYS A 94 -14.95 -6.90 8.32
CA LYS A 94 -15.32 -7.35 9.68
C LYS A 94 -15.59 -6.19 10.64
N THR A 95 -14.76 -5.15 10.60
CA THR A 95 -14.90 -3.97 11.46
C THR A 95 -16.22 -3.23 11.18
N GLN A 96 -16.70 -3.30 9.94
CA GLN A 96 -17.94 -2.65 9.50
C GLN A 96 -19.19 -3.50 9.73
N GLU A 97 -19.02 -4.79 10.07
CA GLU A 97 -20.10 -5.71 10.47
C GLU A 97 -20.30 -5.76 12.00
N ALA A 98 -19.40 -5.15 12.78
CA ALA A 98 -19.54 -5.06 14.22
C ALA A 98 -20.64 -4.05 14.60
N PRO A 99 -21.60 -4.43 15.47
CA PRO A 99 -22.73 -3.59 15.88
C PRO A 99 -22.35 -2.42 16.79
#